data_AF-A0AAN7MCF6-F1
#
_entry.id   AF-A0AAN7MCF6-F1
#
_cell.length_a   1.000
_cell.length_b   1.000
_cell.length_c   1.000
_cell.angle_alpha   90.00
_cell.angle_beta   90.00
_cell.angle_gamma   90.00
#
_symmetry.space_group_name_H-M   'P 1'
#
loop_
_entity.id
_entity.type
_entity.pdbx_description
1 polymer ?
#
loop_
_entity_poly.entity_id
_entity_poly.type
_entity_poly.pdbx_seq_one_letter_code
_entity_poly.pdbx_strand_id
1 'polypeptide(L)'
;METRIIKFYKEERGESERVGVGEGNAAMDHLFSWLFCFFLLCVVLCLLGYQLICLADLETDYINPYDTAKRINAVVLPEFVSQGALCLLYLLTGQWVIFFVSLPYLCCNIRSYRRRGYLVDITEIYKDLPKEKARRLIKLYYLIFLMIFSIFWYALYCQCHIYLSL
;
A
#
# COMPACT_ATOMS: atom_id res chain seq x y z
N MET A 1 35.29 -41.10 27.21
CA MET A 1 33.97 -41.27 26.57
C MET A 1 33.11 -40.04 26.79
N GLU A 2 33.02 -39.53 28.02
CA GLU A 2 32.26 -38.32 28.39
C GLU A 2 32.64 -37.05 27.62
N THR A 3 33.92 -36.83 27.33
CA THR A 3 34.38 -35.66 26.55
C THR A 3 33.88 -35.65 25.12
N ARG A 4 33.55 -36.80 24.52
CA ARG A 4 32.93 -36.87 23.18
C ARG A 4 31.45 -36.50 23.23
N ILE A 5 30.74 -36.91 24.29
CA ILE A 5 29.32 -36.62 24.49
C ILE A 5 29.11 -35.12 24.75
N ILE A 6 29.96 -34.51 25.59
CA ILE A 6 29.90 -33.07 25.87
C ILE A 6 30.17 -32.23 24.61
N LYS A 7 31.09 -32.67 23.74
CA LYS A 7 31.37 -32.00 22.47
C LYS A 7 30.16 -32.06 21.54
N PHE A 8 29.54 -33.23 21.41
CA PHE A 8 28.34 -33.45 20.60
C PHE A 8 27.17 -32.57 21.07
N TYR A 9 26.88 -32.55 22.37
CA TYR A 9 25.83 -31.70 22.93
C TYR A 9 26.08 -30.20 22.74
N LYS A 10 27.34 -29.77 22.81
CA LYS A 10 27.70 -28.36 22.60
C LYS A 10 27.53 -27.94 21.14
N GLU A 11 27.79 -28.86 20.21
CA GLU A 11 27.64 -28.65 18.78
C GLU A 11 26.16 -28.63 18.37
N GLU A 12 25.35 -29.58 18.84
CA GLU A 12 23.88 -29.54 18.64
C GLU A 12 23.21 -28.32 19.26
N ARG A 13 23.65 -27.89 20.46
CA ARG A 13 23.12 -26.66 21.08
C ARG A 13 23.50 -25.42 20.28
N GLY A 14 24.73 -25.36 19.77
CA GLY A 14 25.18 -24.25 18.92
C GLY A 14 24.47 -24.22 17.56
N GLU A 15 24.16 -25.38 16.98
CA GLU A 15 23.31 -25.48 15.79
C GLU A 15 21.88 -24.99 16.08
N SER A 16 21.28 -25.43 17.19
CA SER A 16 19.93 -25.05 17.61
C SER A 16 19.79 -23.56 17.93
N GLU A 17 20.77 -22.95 18.62
CA GLU A 17 20.79 -21.50 18.83
C GLU A 17 20.98 -20.72 17.52
N ARG A 18 21.82 -21.21 16.60
CA ARG A 18 22.00 -20.55 15.29
C ARG A 18 20.76 -20.64 14.41
N VAL A 19 20.05 -21.77 14.43
CA VAL A 19 18.78 -21.95 13.71
C VAL A 19 17.70 -21.05 14.32
N GLY A 20 17.55 -21.02 15.64
CA GLY A 20 16.55 -20.17 16.31
C GLY A 20 16.80 -18.66 16.14
N VAL A 21 18.06 -18.22 16.14
CA VAL A 21 18.41 -16.81 15.86
C VAL A 21 18.18 -16.46 14.38
N GLY A 22 18.41 -17.41 13.46
CA GLY A 22 18.15 -17.24 12.03
C GLY A 22 16.67 -17.07 11.70
N GLU A 23 15.80 -17.91 12.29
CA GLU A 23 14.35 -17.82 12.12
C GLU A 23 13.76 -16.52 12.72
N GLY A 24 14.26 -16.10 13.89
CA GLY A 24 13.83 -14.85 14.53
C GLY A 24 14.09 -13.61 13.69
N ASN A 25 15.27 -13.49 13.07
CA ASN A 25 15.61 -12.34 12.24
C ASN A 25 14.75 -12.27 10.97
N ALA A 26 14.50 -13.41 10.33
CA ALA A 26 13.66 -13.46 9.13
C ALA A 26 12.22 -13.02 9.40
N ALA A 27 11.61 -13.47 10.51
CA ALA A 27 10.26 -13.06 10.90
C ALA A 27 10.15 -11.54 11.15
N MET A 28 11.17 -10.96 11.79
CA MET A 28 11.23 -9.52 12.05
C MET A 28 11.33 -8.72 10.74
N ASP A 29 12.17 -9.17 9.79
CA ASP A 29 12.33 -8.52 8.49
C ASP A 29 11.02 -8.50 7.68
N HIS A 30 10.27 -9.60 7.69
CA HIS A 30 8.95 -9.67 7.05
C HIS A 30 7.93 -8.71 7.67
N LEU A 31 7.93 -8.61 9.00
CA LEU A 31 7.04 -7.72 9.74
C LEU A 31 7.36 -6.24 9.45
N PHE A 32 8.64 -5.86 9.45
CA PHE A 32 9.08 -4.51 9.10
C PHE A 32 8.69 -4.13 7.66
N SER A 33 8.93 -5.03 6.70
CA SER A 33 8.54 -4.78 5.30
C SER A 33 7.03 -4.60 5.16
N TRP A 34 6.22 -5.40 5.86
CA TRP A 34 4.76 -5.27 5.82
C TRP A 34 4.29 -3.95 6.44
N LEU A 35 4.81 -3.57 7.61
CA LEU A 35 4.49 -2.29 8.26
C LEU A 35 4.83 -1.09 7.38
N PHE A 36 5.97 -1.14 6.70
CA PHE A 36 6.37 -0.08 5.77
C PHE A 36 5.39 0.08 4.61
N CYS A 37 4.96 -1.02 4.01
CA CYS A 37 3.93 -1.01 2.96
C CYS A 37 2.58 -0.51 3.49
N PHE A 38 2.18 -0.92 4.70
CA PHE A 38 0.95 -0.46 5.34
C PHE A 38 0.96 1.05 5.58
N PHE A 39 2.07 1.59 6.09
CA PHE A 39 2.21 3.02 6.30
C PHE A 39 2.10 3.81 5.00
N LEU A 40 2.76 3.35 3.93
CA LEU A 40 2.65 3.97 2.61
C LEU A 40 1.21 3.91 2.06
N LEU A 41 0.47 2.83 2.31
CA LEU A 41 -0.93 2.73 1.95
C LEU A 41 -1.79 3.77 2.69
N CYS A 42 -1.52 3.98 3.98
CA CYS A 42 -2.17 5.05 4.75
C CYS A 42 -1.86 6.43 4.16
N VAL A 43 -0.63 6.70 3.74
CA VAL A 43 -0.26 7.98 3.10
C VAL A 43 -1.06 8.19 1.82
N VAL A 44 -1.19 7.18 0.95
CA VAL A 44 -2.03 7.28 -0.26
C VAL A 44 -3.49 7.55 0.09
N LEU A 45 -4.01 6.89 1.13
CA LEU A 45 -5.38 7.09 1.61
C LEU A 45 -5.61 8.52 2.10
N CYS A 46 -4.64 9.09 2.84
CA CYS A 46 -4.69 10.49 3.29
C CYS A 46 -4.65 11.47 2.11
N LEU A 47 -3.82 11.23 1.09
CA LEU A 47 -3.76 12.07 -0.11
C LEU A 47 -5.10 12.05 -0.88
N LEU A 48 -5.71 10.87 -1.05
CA LEU A 48 -7.04 10.74 -1.64
C LEU A 48 -8.13 11.42 -0.81
N GLY A 49 -8.08 11.26 0.51
CA GLY A 49 -9.00 11.92 1.44
C GLY A 49 -8.91 13.44 1.35
N TYR A 50 -7.69 13.99 1.29
CA TYR A 50 -7.47 15.43 1.10
C TYR A 50 -8.05 15.94 -0.22
N GLN A 51 -7.91 15.18 -1.31
CA GLN A 51 -8.53 15.54 -2.59
C GLN A 51 -10.07 15.54 -2.52
N LEU A 52 -10.67 14.60 -1.77
CA LEU A 52 -12.12 14.55 -1.56
C LEU A 52 -12.63 15.74 -0.73
N ILE A 53 -11.90 16.15 0.30
CA ILE A 53 -12.22 17.34 1.09
C ILE A 53 -12.14 18.58 0.20
N CYS A 54 -11.06 18.75 -0.56
CA CYS A 54 -10.94 19.86 -1.51
C CYS A 54 -12.09 19.90 -2.52
N LEU A 55 -12.59 18.73 -2.95
CA LEU A 55 -13.72 18.63 -3.87
C LEU A 55 -15.06 18.95 -3.19
N ALA A 56 -15.24 18.58 -1.92
CA ALA A 56 -16.42 18.91 -1.13
C ALA A 56 -16.49 20.40 -0.78
N ASP A 57 -15.34 21.02 -0.48
CA ASP A 57 -15.22 22.47 -0.29
C ASP A 57 -15.63 23.22 -1.57
N LEU A 58 -15.27 22.69 -2.74
CA LEU A 58 -15.64 23.27 -4.05
C LEU A 58 -17.16 23.19 -4.33
N GLU A 59 -17.83 22.18 -3.81
CA GLU A 59 -19.28 21.97 -3.96
C GLU A 59 -20.08 22.90 -3.03
N THR A 60 -19.52 23.25 -1.87
CA THR A 60 -20.22 23.91 -0.77
C THR A 60 -19.90 25.41 -0.68
N ASP A 61 -18.64 25.80 -0.90
CA ASP A 61 -18.20 27.19 -0.87
C ASP A 61 -17.80 27.66 -2.27
N TYR A 62 -18.25 28.87 -2.64
CA TYR A 62 -17.93 29.54 -3.90
C TYR A 62 -16.48 30.07 -3.91
N ILE A 63 -15.52 29.26 -3.46
CA ILE A 63 -14.10 29.52 -3.56
C ILE A 63 -13.69 29.45 -5.03
N ASN A 64 -12.79 30.34 -5.44
CA ASN A 64 -12.31 30.44 -6.80
C ASN A 64 -11.90 29.04 -7.35
N PRO A 65 -12.59 28.52 -8.39
CA PRO A 65 -12.33 27.22 -9.00
C PRO A 65 -10.86 26.98 -9.34
N TYR A 66 -10.19 28.07 -9.73
CA TYR A 66 -8.80 28.09 -10.17
C TYR A 66 -7.83 27.74 -9.04
N ASP A 67 -8.06 28.21 -7.82
CA ASP A 67 -7.17 27.96 -6.68
C ASP A 67 -7.28 26.51 -6.21
N THR A 68 -8.49 25.95 -6.18
CA THR A 68 -8.73 24.56 -5.80
C THR A 68 -8.21 23.58 -6.88
N ALA A 69 -8.39 23.89 -8.17
CA ALA A 69 -7.83 23.09 -9.26
C ALA A 69 -6.30 22.99 -9.19
N LYS A 70 -5.62 24.09 -8.87
CA LYS A 70 -4.16 24.12 -8.68
C LYS A 70 -3.72 23.24 -7.51
N ARG A 71 -4.44 23.29 -6.38
CA ARG A 71 -4.18 22.44 -5.20
C ARG A 71 -4.42 20.96 -5.50
N ILE A 72 -5.50 20.62 -6.20
CA ILE A 72 -5.80 19.23 -6.59
C ILE A 72 -4.69 18.69 -7.49
N ASN A 73 -4.25 19.44 -8.51
CA ASN A 73 -3.20 18.98 -9.43
C ASN A 73 -1.86 18.73 -8.70
N ALA A 74 -1.51 19.59 -7.75
CA ALA A 74 -0.30 19.43 -6.94
C ALA A 74 -0.32 18.16 -6.06
N VAL A 75 -1.51 17.68 -5.65
CA VAL A 75 -1.67 16.47 -4.81
C VAL A 75 -1.90 15.20 -5.62
N VAL A 76 -2.37 15.33 -6.85
CA VAL A 76 -2.57 14.19 -7.76
C VAL A 76 -1.23 13.56 -8.17
N LEU A 77 -0.19 14.36 -8.41
CA LEU A 77 1.16 13.84 -8.72
C LEU A 77 1.75 12.95 -7.61
N PRO A 78 1.83 13.39 -6.34
CA PRO A 78 2.35 12.55 -5.26
C PRO A 78 1.48 11.31 -5.01
N GLU A 79 0.16 11.35 -5.25
CA GLU A 79 -0.70 10.15 -5.19
C GLU A 79 -0.27 9.09 -6.22
N PHE A 80 -0.07 9.48 -7.49
CA PHE A 80 0.36 8.54 -8.52
C PHE A 80 1.74 7.93 -8.22
N VAL A 81 2.67 8.77 -7.76
CA VAL A 81 4.04 8.33 -7.44
C VAL A 81 4.03 7.38 -6.25
N SER A 82 3.31 7.70 -5.18
CA SER A 82 3.20 6.85 -3.99
C SER A 82 2.49 5.53 -4.28
N GLN A 83 1.44 5.52 -5.10
CA GLN A 83 0.80 4.27 -5.53
C GLN A 83 1.72 3.41 -6.41
N GLY A 84 2.47 4.04 -7.32
CA GLY A 84 3.47 3.34 -8.14
C GLY A 84 4.57 2.72 -7.27
N ALA A 85 5.06 3.47 -6.27
CA ALA A 85 6.03 2.99 -5.30
C ALA A 85 5.48 1.83 -4.46
N LEU A 86 4.24 1.91 -3.97
CA LEU A 86 3.56 0.81 -3.28
C LEU A 86 3.50 -0.47 -4.12
N CYS A 87 3.11 -0.33 -5.39
CA CYS A 87 3.01 -1.45 -6.32
C CYS A 87 4.38 -2.12 -6.55
N LEU A 88 5.45 -1.32 -6.71
CA LEU A 88 6.82 -1.81 -6.82
C LEU A 88 7.30 -2.48 -5.52
N LEU A 89 6.97 -1.93 -4.35
CA LEU A 89 7.33 -2.52 -3.07
C LEU A 89 6.63 -3.88 -2.88
N TYR A 90 5.35 -4.00 -3.21
CA TYR A 90 4.66 -5.30 -3.15
C TYR A 90 5.27 -6.35 -4.08
N LEU A 91 5.81 -5.92 -5.23
CA LEU A 91 6.56 -6.79 -6.14
C LEU A 91 7.89 -7.25 -5.52
N LEU A 92 8.64 -6.32 -4.92
CA LEU A 92 9.93 -6.62 -4.27
C LEU A 92 9.78 -7.49 -3.01
N THR A 93 8.72 -7.27 -2.22
CA THR A 93 8.38 -8.08 -1.04
C THR A 93 7.82 -9.46 -1.41
N GLY A 94 7.61 -9.76 -2.71
CA GLY A 94 7.10 -11.05 -3.18
C GLY A 94 5.62 -11.28 -2.90
N GLN A 95 4.84 -10.23 -2.65
CA GLN A 95 3.41 -10.29 -2.38
C GLN A 95 2.61 -10.24 -3.69
N TRP A 96 2.81 -11.23 -4.55
CA TRP A 96 2.24 -11.30 -5.90
C TRP A 96 0.71 -11.13 -5.93
N VAL A 97 0.00 -11.70 -4.96
CA VAL A 97 -1.47 -11.61 -4.89
C VAL A 97 -1.93 -10.17 -4.68
N ILE A 98 -1.31 -9.45 -3.73
CA ILE A 98 -1.64 -8.04 -3.45
C ILE A 98 -1.24 -7.16 -4.64
N PHE A 99 -0.12 -7.48 -5.30
CA PHE A 99 0.30 -6.80 -6.53
C PHE A 99 -0.74 -6.94 -7.65
N PHE A 100 -1.25 -8.15 -7.92
CA PHE A 100 -2.29 -8.39 -8.92
C PHE A 100 -3.60 -7.64 -8.62
N VAL A 101 -3.98 -7.54 -7.35
CA VAL A 101 -5.12 -6.72 -6.93
C VAL A 101 -4.79 -5.22 -7.10
N SER A 102 -3.56 -4.76 -6.83
CA SER A 102 -3.20 -3.34 -7.01
C SER A 102 -3.07 -2.91 -8.49
N LEU A 103 -2.80 -3.84 -9.41
CA LEU A 103 -2.60 -3.61 -10.85
C LEU A 103 -3.78 -2.91 -11.56
N PRO A 104 -5.06 -3.33 -11.42
CA PRO A 104 -6.19 -2.63 -12.04
C PRO A 104 -6.29 -1.18 -11.58
N TYR A 105 -5.94 -0.86 -10.33
CA TYR A 105 -5.91 0.51 -9.83
C TYR A 105 -4.82 1.32 -10.55
N LEU A 106 -3.60 0.78 -10.63
CA LEU A 106 -2.47 1.41 -11.31
C LEU A 106 -2.74 1.61 -12.80
N CYS A 107 -3.29 0.59 -13.48
CA CYS A 107 -3.66 0.66 -14.90
C CYS A 107 -4.74 1.71 -15.17
N CYS A 108 -5.78 1.80 -14.32
CA CYS A 108 -6.79 2.85 -14.43
C CYS A 108 -6.19 4.25 -14.26
N ASN A 109 -5.23 4.37 -13.34
CA ASN A 109 -4.50 5.60 -13.08
C ASN A 109 -3.60 6.01 -14.26
N ILE A 110 -2.80 5.07 -14.81
CA ILE A 110 -1.94 5.30 -15.99
C ILE A 110 -2.79 5.62 -17.23
N ARG A 111 -3.92 4.94 -17.42
CA ARG A 111 -4.82 5.20 -18.55
C ARG A 111 -5.46 6.58 -18.47
N SER A 112 -5.71 7.10 -17.27
CA SER A 112 -6.11 8.50 -17.08
C SER A 112 -4.96 9.46 -17.39
N TYR A 113 -3.74 9.15 -16.93
CA TYR A 113 -2.54 9.96 -17.20
C TYR A 113 -2.24 10.07 -18.71
N ARG A 114 -2.30 8.95 -19.44
CA ARG A 114 -2.00 8.89 -20.88
C ARG A 114 -3.00 9.64 -21.75
N ARG A 115 -4.21 9.90 -21.24
CA ARG A 115 -5.23 10.72 -21.91
C ARG A 115 -5.03 12.23 -21.74
N ARG A 116 -3.84 12.68 -21.32
CA ARG A 116 -3.46 14.11 -21.19
C ARG A 116 -4.40 14.95 -20.31
N GLY A 117 -5.13 14.33 -19.38
CA GLY A 117 -5.91 15.03 -18.35
C GLY A 117 -5.07 15.47 -17.13
N TYR A 118 -3.81 15.89 -17.33
CA TYR A 118 -2.98 16.45 -16.26
C TYR A 118 -3.41 17.89 -15.94
N LEU A 119 -3.90 18.61 -16.95
CA LEU A 119 -4.68 19.81 -16.75
C LEU A 119 -6.12 19.35 -16.53
N VAL A 120 -6.52 19.35 -15.26
CA VAL A 120 -7.93 19.47 -14.87
C VAL A 120 -8.44 20.73 -15.57
N ASP A 121 -9.02 20.57 -16.76
CA ASP A 121 -9.67 21.67 -17.44
C ASP A 121 -10.95 21.97 -16.67
N ILE A 122 -10.94 23.12 -16.00
CA ILE A 122 -11.92 23.52 -14.97
C ILE A 122 -13.33 23.50 -15.57
N THR A 123 -13.47 23.77 -16.87
CA THR A 123 -14.77 23.83 -17.55
C THR A 123 -15.45 22.49 -17.77
N GLU A 124 -14.72 21.37 -17.78
CA GLU A 124 -15.29 20.03 -18.02
C GLU A 124 -15.58 19.28 -16.71
N ILE A 125 -14.74 19.47 -15.68
CA ILE A 125 -14.92 18.85 -14.35
C ILE A 125 -16.14 19.38 -13.60
N TYR A 126 -16.50 20.64 -13.79
CA TYR A 126 -17.73 21.19 -13.19
C TYR A 126 -19.00 20.60 -13.80
N LYS A 127 -18.96 20.20 -15.09
CA LYS A 127 -20.13 19.67 -15.79
C LYS A 127 -20.48 18.24 -15.35
N ASP A 128 -19.48 17.47 -14.90
CA ASP A 128 -19.62 16.07 -14.45
C ASP A 128 -19.10 15.84 -13.01
N LEU A 129 -19.12 16.88 -12.16
CA LEU A 129 -18.66 16.86 -10.76
C LEU A 129 -19.15 15.65 -9.93
N PRO A 130 -20.45 15.28 -9.94
CA PRO A 130 -20.92 14.13 -9.15
C PRO A 130 -20.34 12.79 -9.64
N LYS A 131 -20.04 12.65 -10.95
CA LYS A 131 -19.43 11.44 -11.50
C LYS A 131 -17.95 11.32 -11.15
N GLU A 132 -17.23 12.43 -11.15
CA GLU A 132 -15.82 12.46 -10.72
C GLU A 132 -15.69 12.21 -9.21
N LYS A 133 -16.61 12.75 -8.38
CA LYS A 133 -16.71 12.43 -6.95
C LYS A 133 -16.96 10.94 -6.72
N ALA A 134 -17.92 10.35 -7.44
CA ALA A 134 -18.20 8.92 -7.37
C ALA A 134 -16.98 8.08 -7.79
N ARG A 135 -16.25 8.48 -8.84
CA ARG A 135 -15.02 7.78 -9.27
C ARG A 135 -13.93 7.82 -8.18
N ARG A 136 -13.71 8.97 -7.54
CA ARG A 136 -12.73 9.11 -6.45
C ARG A 136 -13.16 8.36 -5.18
N LEU A 137 -14.45 8.31 -4.87
CA LEU A 137 -15.00 7.50 -3.78
C LEU A 137 -14.87 5.99 -4.05
N ILE A 138 -15.10 5.54 -5.27
CA ILE A 138 -14.88 4.14 -5.66
C ILE A 138 -13.39 3.78 -5.50
N LYS A 139 -12.49 4.67 -5.90
CA LYS A 139 -11.04 4.50 -5.66
C LYS A 139 -10.70 4.41 -4.17
N LEU A 140 -11.28 5.29 -3.34
CA LEU A 140 -11.09 5.27 -1.89
C LEU A 140 -11.58 3.96 -1.28
N TYR A 141 -12.80 3.53 -1.63
CA TYR A 141 -13.37 2.26 -1.17
C TYR A 141 -12.49 1.08 -1.57
N TYR A 142 -11.98 1.09 -2.81
CA TYR A 142 -11.03 0.09 -3.28
C TYR A 142 -9.75 0.07 -2.46
N LEU A 143 -9.20 1.24 -2.10
CA LEU A 143 -7.99 1.35 -1.28
C LEU A 143 -8.21 0.86 0.15
N ILE A 144 -9.36 1.18 0.76
CA ILE A 144 -9.76 0.68 2.08
C ILE A 144 -9.93 -0.83 2.05
N PHE A 145 -10.59 -1.37 1.02
CA PHE A 145 -10.71 -2.81 0.83
C PHE A 145 -9.34 -3.47 0.71
N LEU A 146 -8.42 -2.88 -0.06
CA LEU A 146 -7.04 -3.36 -0.20
C LEU A 146 -6.29 -3.31 1.14
N MET A 147 -6.52 -2.30 1.97
CA MET A 147 -5.95 -2.21 3.32
C MET A 147 -6.42 -3.38 4.20
N ILE A 148 -7.72 -3.64 4.25
CA ILE A 148 -8.28 -4.77 5.02
C ILE A 148 -7.76 -6.09 4.48
N PHE A 149 -7.74 -6.26 3.15
CA PHE A 149 -7.24 -7.46 2.50
C PHE A 149 -5.75 -7.71 2.80
N SER A 150 -4.93 -6.65 2.87
CA SER A 150 -3.50 -6.76 3.21
C SER A 150 -3.27 -7.25 4.64
N ILE A 151 -4.12 -6.85 5.59
CA ILE A 151 -4.08 -7.31 6.98
C ILE A 151 -4.49 -8.78 7.05
N PHE A 152 -5.58 -9.15 6.36
CA PHE A 152 -6.06 -10.53 6.30
C PHE A 152 -4.99 -11.47 5.72
N TRP A 153 -4.32 -11.06 4.64
CA TRP A 153 -3.26 -11.85 4.02
C TRP A 153 -2.06 -12.04 4.95
N TYR A 154 -1.64 -10.99 5.67
CA TYR A 154 -0.56 -11.08 6.65
C TYR A 154 -0.92 -12.00 7.83
N ALA A 155 -2.15 -11.92 8.33
CA ALA A 155 -2.64 -12.82 9.38
C ALA A 155 -2.59 -14.29 8.93
N LEU A 156 -3.00 -14.57 7.69
CA LEU A 156 -2.92 -15.92 7.10
C LEU A 156 -1.47 -16.39 6.95
N TYR A 157 -0.56 -15.51 6.51
CA TYR A 157 0.86 -15.82 6.35
C TYR A 157 1.52 -16.17 7.70
N CYS A 158 1.25 -15.40 8.74
CA CYS A 158 1.73 -15.66 10.10
C CYS A 158 1.22 -17.01 10.62
N GLN A 159 -0.06 -17.31 10.42
CA GLN A 159 -0.66 -18.58 10.83
C GLN A 159 -0.03 -19.77 10.09
N CYS A 160 0.18 -19.65 8.78
CA CYS A 160 0.81 -20.71 7.97
C CYS A 160 2.27 -20.97 8.38
N HIS A 161 3.03 -19.92 8.67
CA HIS A 161 4.40 -20.05 9.17
C HIS A 161 4.45 -20.75 10.53
N ILE A 162 3.56 -20.39 11.47
CA ILE A 162 3.45 -21.04 12.78
C ILE A 162 3.11 -22.54 12.62
N TYR A 163 2.15 -22.89 11.76
CA TYR A 163 1.78 -24.28 11.50
C TYR A 163 2.87 -25.10 10.80
N LEU A 164 3.75 -24.47 10.02
CA LEU A 164 4.85 -25.14 9.35
C LEU A 164 6.06 -25.34 10.29
N SER A 165 6.20 -24.48 11.30
CA SER A 165 7.26 -24.56 12.33
C SER A 165 6.95 -25.51 13.51
N LEU A 166 5.73 -26.07 13.56
CA LEU A 166 5.21 -26.97 14.60
C LEU A 166 5.20 -28.42 14.10
#